data_AF-A0A9W4DTG2-F1
#
_entry.id   AF-A0A9W4DTG2-F1
#
_cell.length_a   1.000
_cell.length_b   1.000
_cell.length_c   1.000
_cell.angle_alpha   90.00
_cell.angle_beta   90.00
_cell.angle_gamma   90.00
#
_symmetry.space_group_name_H-M   'P 1'
#
loop_
_entity.id
_entity.type
_entity.pdbx_description
1 polymer ?
#
loop_
_entity_poly.entity_id
_entity_poly.type
_entity_poly.pdbx_seq_one_letter_code
_entity_poly.pdbx_strand_id
1 'polypeptide(L)'
;MPGSLSARAVRDQEPTSISSPNRVRRSKIDHTWAAIRSIRAAHPDGAPIYVILDNLSHLKWTIRTWAAQNKVDLCFTPTYASWANPIEARFGPLRQFTVANSNHPNHTVQTRALHTSVRWRDHIRRHPDVLAPQRRERARIRSERHIRWGGRPATMTA
;
A
#
# COMPACT_ATOMS: atom_id res chain seq x y z
N MET A 1 36.85 35.79 63.36
CA MET A 1 38.09 35.73 62.54
C MET A 1 38.36 34.25 62.24
N PRO A 2 38.70 33.78 61.02
CA PRO A 2 38.81 34.38 59.68
C PRO A 2 37.61 33.95 58.79
N GLY A 3 37.31 34.40 57.56
CA GLY A 3 38.08 35.02 56.48
C GLY A 3 37.91 34.15 55.22
N SER A 4 36.89 34.42 54.39
CA SER A 4 36.60 33.69 53.13
C SER A 4 36.89 34.57 51.90
N LEU A 5 37.85 34.16 51.07
CA LEU A 5 38.08 34.60 49.69
C LEU A 5 38.39 33.33 48.88
N SER A 6 37.50 32.90 47.99
CA SER A 6 37.42 33.20 46.55
C SER A 6 38.22 32.23 45.68
N ALA A 7 37.52 31.49 44.81
CA ALA A 7 38.01 31.15 43.47
C ALA A 7 36.83 30.72 42.59
N ARG A 8 36.64 31.51 41.53
CA ARG A 8 35.65 31.35 40.46
C ARG A 8 36.23 30.40 39.42
N ALA A 9 35.47 29.38 39.01
CA ALA A 9 35.75 28.62 37.80
C ALA A 9 34.46 28.57 36.97
N VAL A 10 34.30 29.57 36.09
CA VAL A 10 33.37 29.50 34.97
C VAL A 10 33.99 28.50 34.00
N ARG A 11 33.37 27.33 33.86
CA ARG A 11 33.64 26.42 32.74
C ARG A 11 32.56 26.68 31.70
N ASP A 12 32.95 27.37 30.64
CA ASP A 12 32.22 27.39 29.38
C ASP A 12 32.06 25.95 28.90
N GLN A 13 30.85 25.42 28.99
CA GLN A 13 30.46 24.25 28.21
C GLN A 13 29.87 24.76 26.89
N GLU A 14 30.70 24.71 25.85
CA GLU A 14 30.28 24.67 24.45
C GLU A 14 29.06 23.73 24.31
N PRO A 15 27.95 24.17 23.67
CA PRO A 15 26.87 23.27 23.35
C PRO A 15 27.37 22.29 22.29
N THR A 16 27.70 21.07 22.73
CA THR A 16 27.91 19.92 21.85
C THR A 16 26.72 19.83 20.91
N SER A 17 26.97 20.16 19.65
CA SER A 17 26.03 20.03 18.56
C SER A 17 25.59 18.58 18.48
N ILE A 18 24.42 18.26 19.03
CA ILE A 18 23.76 16.98 18.82
C ILE A 18 23.40 16.97 17.33
N SER A 19 24.25 16.37 16.52
CA SER A 19 23.92 16.02 15.14
C SER A 19 22.68 15.13 15.21
N SER A 20 21.52 15.72 14.93
CA SER A 20 20.28 14.98 14.74
C SER A 20 20.57 13.88 13.72
N PRO A 21 20.29 12.59 14.01
CA PRO A 21 20.59 11.53 13.06
C PRO A 21 19.85 11.84 11.76
N ASN A 22 20.63 12.07 10.71
CA ASN A 22 20.13 12.45 9.40
C ASN A 22 19.23 11.30 8.93
N ARG A 23 17.91 11.52 8.89
CA ARG A 23 16.94 10.49 8.50
C ARG A 23 17.13 10.20 7.02
N VAL A 24 17.92 9.17 6.71
CA VAL A 24 18.13 8.71 5.34
C VAL A 24 16.78 8.33 4.73
N ARG A 25 16.35 9.08 3.70
CA ARG A 25 15.16 8.74 2.92
C ARG A 25 15.45 7.44 2.16
N ARG A 26 14.63 6.41 2.39
CA ARG A 26 14.68 5.17 1.62
C ARG A 26 14.17 5.39 0.21
N SER A 27 14.74 4.67 -0.75
CA SER A 27 14.32 4.76 -2.14
C SER A 27 12.97 4.07 -2.35
N LYS A 28 12.26 4.42 -3.43
CA LYS A 28 11.01 3.74 -3.85
C LYS A 28 11.21 2.22 -4.01
N ILE A 29 12.40 1.81 -4.46
CA ILE A 29 12.76 0.40 -4.64
C ILE A 29 12.86 -0.31 -3.28
N ASP A 30 13.46 0.33 -2.26
CA ASP A 30 13.59 -0.27 -0.92
C ASP A 30 12.23 -0.48 -0.26
N HIS A 31 11.31 0.47 -0.44
CA HIS A 31 9.93 0.36 0.03
C HIS A 31 9.18 -0.78 -0.67
N THR A 32 9.30 -0.86 -2.00
CA THR A 32 8.68 -1.93 -2.80
C THR A 32 9.21 -3.30 -2.37
N TRP A 33 10.52 -3.39 -2.16
CA TRP A 33 11.17 -4.62 -1.74
C TRP A 33 10.71 -5.08 -0.35
N ALA A 34 10.66 -4.17 0.62
CA ALA A 34 10.16 -4.47 1.96
C ALA A 34 8.69 -4.92 1.93
N ALA A 35 7.87 -4.30 1.07
CA ALA A 35 6.46 -4.66 0.91
C ALA A 35 6.29 -6.07 0.33
N ILE A 36 6.99 -6.40 -0.75
CA ILE A 36 6.93 -7.73 -1.39
C ILE A 36 7.30 -8.84 -0.38
N ARG A 37 8.39 -8.64 0.37
CA ARG A 37 8.80 -9.59 1.42
C ARG A 37 7.75 -9.74 2.52
N SER A 38 7.18 -8.63 2.97
CA SER A 38 6.15 -8.64 4.02
C SER A 38 4.88 -9.36 3.56
N ILE A 39 4.47 -9.19 2.29
CA ILE A 39 3.32 -9.87 1.71
C ILE A 39 3.55 -11.38 1.66
N ARG A 40 4.69 -11.85 1.14
CA ARG A 40 5.00 -13.30 1.12
C ARG A 40 5.02 -13.89 2.53
N ALA A 41 5.59 -13.18 3.50
CA ALA A 41 5.64 -13.65 4.89
C ALA A 41 4.23 -13.77 5.52
N ALA A 42 3.29 -12.90 5.14
CA ALA A 42 1.91 -12.95 5.62
C ALA A 42 1.09 -14.12 5.03
N HIS A 43 1.59 -14.76 3.96
CA HIS A 43 0.95 -15.89 3.29
C HIS A 43 1.92 -17.09 3.28
N PRO A 44 1.98 -17.93 4.32
CA PRO A 44 2.93 -19.05 4.38
C PRO A 44 2.46 -20.31 3.65
N ASP A 45 1.28 -20.29 3.02
CA ASP A 45 0.63 -21.43 2.36
C ASP A 45 1.37 -21.99 1.12
N GLY A 46 2.45 -21.35 0.68
CA GLY A 46 3.24 -21.77 -0.47
C GLY A 46 2.52 -21.64 -1.81
N ALA A 47 1.34 -21.01 -1.84
CA ALA A 47 0.60 -20.68 -3.06
C ALA A 47 1.28 -19.51 -3.80
N PRO A 48 1.20 -19.44 -5.14
CA PRO A 48 1.80 -18.33 -5.88
C PRO A 48 1.13 -16.99 -5.52
N ILE A 49 1.94 -15.94 -5.41
CA ILE A 49 1.47 -14.57 -5.18
C ILE A 49 1.76 -13.73 -6.43
N TYR A 50 0.71 -13.17 -7.01
CA TYR A 50 0.84 -12.26 -8.14
C TYR A 50 0.87 -10.81 -7.64
N VAL A 51 1.97 -10.12 -7.91
CA VAL A 51 2.16 -8.70 -7.53
C VAL A 51 2.10 -7.87 -8.79
N ILE A 52 1.02 -7.10 -8.93
CA ILE A 52 0.87 -6.11 -10.01
C ILE A 52 1.66 -4.86 -9.63
N LEU A 53 2.60 -4.48 -10.48
CA LEU A 53 3.49 -3.34 -10.30
C LEU A 53 3.26 -2.32 -11.40
N ASP A 54 2.99 -1.09 -10.97
CA ASP A 54 2.89 0.05 -11.85
C ASP A 54 4.13 0.96 -11.73
N ASN A 55 4.58 1.48 -12.87
CA ASN A 55 5.67 2.46 -12.97
C ASN A 55 6.98 2.04 -12.25
N LEU A 56 7.33 0.75 -12.33
CA LEU A 56 8.51 0.13 -11.71
C LEU A 56 9.18 -0.93 -12.62
N SER A 57 9.12 -0.73 -13.94
CA SER A 57 9.69 -1.67 -14.92
C SER A 57 11.20 -1.94 -14.77
N HIS A 58 11.94 -1.04 -14.10
CA HIS A 58 13.39 -1.13 -13.85
C HIS A 58 13.73 -1.74 -12.48
N LEU A 59 13.01 -2.79 -12.08
CA LEU A 59 13.28 -3.51 -10.83
C LEU A 59 14.63 -4.23 -10.87
N LYS A 60 15.40 -4.12 -9.78
CA LYS A 60 16.72 -4.76 -9.63
C LYS A 60 16.62 -6.27 -9.86
N TRP A 61 17.62 -6.83 -10.54
CA TRP A 61 17.69 -8.28 -10.81
C TRP A 61 17.57 -9.12 -9.53
N THR A 62 18.16 -8.66 -8.42
CA THR A 62 18.10 -9.31 -7.11
C THR A 62 16.67 -9.54 -6.62
N ILE A 63 15.78 -8.56 -6.86
CA ILE A 63 14.37 -8.64 -6.46
C ILE A 63 13.64 -9.65 -7.34
N ARG A 64 13.94 -9.68 -8.65
CA ARG A 64 13.35 -10.64 -9.60
C ARG A 64 13.77 -12.08 -9.27
N THR A 65 15.05 -12.30 -8.99
CA THR A 65 15.58 -13.62 -8.62
C THR A 65 14.92 -14.15 -7.35
N TRP A 66 14.84 -13.31 -6.31
CA TRP A 66 14.16 -13.73 -5.08
C TRP A 66 12.67 -13.99 -5.29
N ALA A 67 11.99 -13.16 -6.11
CA ALA A 67 10.56 -13.34 -6.38
C ALA A 67 10.29 -14.71 -7.01
N ALA A 68 11.09 -15.09 -8.01
CA ALA A 68 11.03 -16.41 -8.64
C ALA A 68 11.26 -17.55 -7.62
N GLN A 69 12.24 -17.41 -6.72
CA GLN A 69 12.52 -18.41 -5.68
C GLN A 69 11.40 -18.52 -4.62
N ASN A 70 10.58 -17.48 -4.44
CA ASN A 70 9.55 -17.40 -3.41
C ASN A 70 8.11 -17.54 -3.95
N LYS A 71 7.98 -18.03 -5.19
CA LYS A 71 6.68 -18.16 -5.90
C LYS A 71 5.92 -16.82 -5.92
N VAL A 72 6.63 -15.75 -6.21
CA VAL A 72 6.07 -14.41 -6.38
C VAL A 72 6.25 -14.00 -7.84
N ASP A 73 5.14 -13.89 -8.55
CA ASP A 73 5.12 -13.46 -9.94
C ASP A 73 4.90 -11.95 -10.02
N LEU A 74 5.85 -11.26 -10.64
CA LEU A 74 5.82 -9.80 -10.82
C LEU A 74 5.15 -9.46 -12.15
N CYS A 75 3.97 -8.87 -12.11
CA CYS A 75 3.18 -8.49 -13.28
C CYS A 75 3.29 -6.98 -13.52
N PHE A 76 3.86 -6.57 -14.65
CA PHE A 76 4.02 -5.15 -14.98
C PHE A 76 2.84 -4.66 -15.81
N THR A 77 2.23 -3.55 -15.41
CA THR A 77 1.25 -2.87 -16.26
C THR A 77 1.94 -2.17 -17.43
N PRO A 78 1.33 -2.19 -18.64
CA PRO A 78 1.83 -1.39 -19.76
C PRO A 78 1.89 0.10 -19.42
N THR A 79 2.79 0.83 -20.09
CA THR A 79 2.86 2.29 -19.95
C THR A 79 1.50 2.92 -20.26
N TYR A 80 1.08 3.87 -19.42
CA TYR A 80 -0.22 4.56 -19.51
C TYR A 80 -1.46 3.67 -19.31
N ALA A 81 -1.31 2.44 -18.79
CA ALA A 81 -2.42 1.54 -18.49
C ALA A 81 -2.79 1.53 -17.00
N SER A 82 -2.87 2.71 -16.39
CA SER A 82 -3.18 2.89 -14.97
C SER A 82 -4.54 2.25 -14.61
N TRP A 83 -5.53 2.38 -15.51
CA TRP A 83 -6.85 1.75 -15.41
C TRP A 83 -6.83 0.22 -15.26
N ALA A 84 -5.75 -0.46 -15.69
CA ALA A 84 -5.61 -1.91 -15.54
C ALA A 84 -5.11 -2.32 -14.15
N ASN A 85 -4.63 -1.37 -13.33
CA ASN A 85 -4.18 -1.61 -11.97
C ASN A 85 -5.35 -1.53 -10.98
N PRO A 86 -5.81 -2.65 -10.39
CA PRO A 86 -6.99 -2.65 -9.51
C PRO A 86 -6.79 -1.85 -8.20
N ILE A 87 -5.56 -1.44 -7.88
CA ILE A 87 -5.32 -0.58 -6.71
C ILE A 87 -5.79 0.86 -6.92
N GLU A 88 -5.89 1.34 -8.16
CA GLU A 88 -6.19 2.74 -8.41
C GLU A 88 -7.59 3.14 -7.94
N ALA A 89 -8.57 2.26 -8.17
CA ALA A 89 -9.94 2.44 -7.67
C ALA A 89 -10.01 2.56 -6.13
N ARG A 90 -8.99 2.08 -5.40
CA ARG A 90 -8.94 2.17 -3.94
C ARG A 90 -8.47 3.54 -3.44
N PHE A 91 -7.73 4.30 -4.25
CA PHE A 91 -7.13 5.56 -3.80
C PHE A 91 -8.12 6.72 -3.70
N GLY A 92 -9.17 6.74 -4.51
CA GLY A 92 -10.21 7.78 -4.45
C GLY A 92 -10.86 7.86 -3.07
N PRO A 93 -11.52 6.79 -2.60
CA PRO A 93 -12.12 6.76 -1.26
C PRO A 93 -11.09 7.00 -0.15
N LEU A 94 -9.89 6.42 -0.26
CA LEU A 94 -8.85 6.61 0.75
C LEU A 94 -8.48 8.09 0.91
N ARG A 95 -8.24 8.81 -0.19
CA ARG A 95 -7.98 10.25 -0.16
C ARG A 95 -9.13 11.04 0.46
N GLN A 96 -10.37 10.68 0.13
CA GLN A 96 -11.55 11.36 0.69
C GLN A 96 -11.63 11.21 2.22
N PHE A 97 -11.36 10.02 2.76
CA PHE A 97 -11.50 9.77 4.20
C PHE A 97 -10.32 10.26 5.03
N THR A 98 -9.12 10.33 4.46
CA THR A 98 -7.90 10.55 5.25
C THR A 98 -7.15 11.83 4.90
N VAL A 99 -7.45 12.45 3.77
CA VAL A 99 -6.74 13.64 3.27
C VAL A 99 -7.68 14.82 3.09
N ALA A 100 -8.82 14.62 2.41
CA ALA A 100 -9.76 15.71 2.15
C ALA A 100 -10.22 16.35 3.47
N ASN A 101 -10.12 17.68 3.54
CA ASN A 101 -10.51 18.51 4.70
C ASN A 101 -9.89 18.10 6.04
N SER A 102 -8.74 17.41 6.03
CA SER A 102 -8.03 17.00 7.25
C SER A 102 -6.78 17.86 7.48
N ASN A 103 -6.54 18.24 8.73
CA ASN A 103 -5.31 18.92 9.15
C ASN A 103 -4.58 18.05 10.18
N HIS A 104 -3.70 17.16 9.71
CA HIS A 104 -2.93 16.28 10.59
C HIS A 104 -1.72 17.03 11.17
N PRO A 105 -1.49 17.01 12.48
CA PRO A 105 -0.40 17.75 13.10
C PRO A 105 1.00 17.21 12.71
N ASN A 106 1.08 15.96 12.26
CA ASN A 106 2.31 15.37 11.74
C ASN A 106 2.03 14.12 10.86
N HIS A 107 3.06 13.64 10.16
CA HIS A 107 2.99 12.47 9.28
C HIS A 107 2.65 11.17 9.99
N THR A 108 2.97 11.03 11.28
CA THR A 108 2.64 9.81 12.05
C THR A 108 1.14 9.70 12.27
N VAL A 109 0.47 10.82 12.61
CA VAL A 109 -0.98 10.87 12.76
C VAL A 109 -1.68 10.59 11.41
N GLN A 110 -1.20 11.21 10.33
CA GLN A 110 -1.69 10.93 8.98
C GLN A 110 -1.55 9.45 8.60
N THR A 111 -0.40 8.84 8.91
CA THR A 111 -0.15 7.41 8.65
C THR A 111 -1.10 6.52 9.45
N ARG A 112 -1.36 6.84 10.73
CA ARG A 112 -2.35 6.12 11.54
C ARG A 112 -3.77 6.23 10.98
N ALA A 113 -4.17 7.41 10.51
CA ALA A 113 -5.47 7.62 9.87
C ALA A 113 -5.61 6.77 8.58
N LEU A 114 -4.56 6.74 7.75
CA LEU A 114 -4.49 5.86 6.57
C LEU A 114 -4.68 4.38 6.93
N HIS A 115 -3.93 3.88 7.92
CA HIS A 115 -4.07 2.49 8.36
C HIS A 115 -5.46 2.20 8.94
N THR A 116 -6.03 3.12 9.69
CA THR A 116 -7.38 2.97 10.28
C THR A 116 -8.44 2.87 9.18
N SER A 117 -8.38 3.73 8.17
CA SER A 117 -9.30 3.69 7.02
C SER A 117 -9.20 2.37 6.26
N VAL A 118 -7.98 1.88 5.99
CA VAL A 118 -7.78 0.59 5.31
C VAL A 118 -8.36 -0.57 6.14
N ARG A 119 -8.07 -0.62 7.44
CA ARG A 119 -8.58 -1.66 8.35
C ARG A 119 -10.10 -1.65 8.43
N TRP A 120 -10.70 -0.48 8.60
CA TRP A 120 -12.16 -0.32 8.60
C TRP A 120 -12.76 -0.83 7.30
N ARG A 121 -12.20 -0.44 6.15
CA ARG A 121 -12.68 -0.91 4.85
C ARG A 121 -12.56 -2.43 4.68
N ASP A 122 -11.43 -3.00 5.11
CA ASP A 122 -11.21 -4.44 5.00
C ASP A 122 -12.16 -5.25 5.91
N HIS A 123 -12.55 -4.69 7.06
CA HIS A 123 -13.59 -5.23 7.94
C HIS A 123 -14.98 -5.23 7.28
N ILE A 124 -15.40 -4.11 6.69
CA ILE A 124 -16.73 -3.99 6.06
C ILE A 124 -16.82 -4.59 4.65
N ARG A 125 -15.69 -4.99 4.04
CA ARG A 125 -15.61 -5.49 2.65
C ARG A 125 -16.58 -6.63 2.36
N ARG A 126 -16.92 -7.43 3.36
CA ARG A 126 -17.81 -8.59 3.24
C ARG A 126 -19.10 -8.42 4.03
N HIS A 127 -19.63 -7.20 4.12
CA HIS A 127 -20.91 -6.98 4.80
C HIS A 127 -22.02 -7.79 4.10
N PRO A 128 -22.72 -8.71 4.82
CA PRO A 128 -23.66 -9.64 4.21
C PRO A 128 -24.79 -8.90 3.45
N ASP A 129 -25.26 -7.79 4.01
CA ASP A 129 -26.33 -6.96 3.44
C ASP A 129 -25.94 -6.28 2.12
N VAL A 130 -24.65 -6.19 1.80
CA VAL A 130 -24.15 -5.65 0.53
C VAL A 130 -23.82 -6.78 -0.45
N LEU A 131 -23.27 -7.89 0.04
CA LEU A 131 -22.83 -9.00 -0.81
C LEU A 131 -24.01 -9.71 -1.49
N ALA A 132 -25.11 -9.97 -0.78
CA ALA A 132 -26.26 -10.65 -1.35
C ALA A 132 -26.91 -9.83 -2.49
N PRO A 133 -27.20 -8.52 -2.32
CA PRO A 133 -27.66 -7.67 -3.42
C PRO A 133 -26.67 -7.59 -4.58
N GLN A 134 -25.37 -7.42 -4.31
CA GLN A 134 -24.36 -7.38 -5.38
C GLN A 134 -24.30 -8.68 -6.20
N ARG A 135 -24.48 -9.85 -5.56
CA ARG A 135 -24.50 -11.13 -6.27
C ARG A 135 -25.75 -11.25 -7.14
N ARG A 136 -26.92 -10.86 -6.61
CA ARG A 136 -28.18 -10.82 -7.35
C ARG A 136 -28.08 -9.91 -8.56
N GLU A 137 -27.55 -8.70 -8.39
CA GLU A 137 -27.40 -7.74 -9.48
C GLU A 137 -26.41 -8.24 -10.55
N ARG A 138 -25.28 -8.84 -10.16
CA ARG A 138 -24.38 -9.46 -11.13
C ARG A 138 -25.02 -10.64 -11.86
N ALA A 139 -25.88 -11.41 -11.20
CA ALA A 139 -26.63 -12.49 -11.85
C ALA A 139 -27.62 -11.92 -12.87
N ARG A 140 -28.37 -10.87 -12.50
CA ARG A 140 -29.29 -10.14 -13.38
C ARG A 140 -28.57 -9.59 -14.62
N ILE A 141 -27.44 -8.89 -14.43
CA ILE A 141 -26.64 -8.34 -15.55
C ILE A 141 -26.15 -9.47 -16.46
N ARG A 142 -25.75 -10.64 -15.93
CA ARG A 142 -25.35 -11.77 -16.77
C ARG A 142 -26.51 -12.37 -17.55
N SER A 143 -27.68 -12.52 -16.93
CA SER A 143 -28.87 -13.04 -17.61
C SER A 143 -29.37 -12.09 -18.69
N GLU A 144 -29.31 -10.77 -18.45
CA GLU A 144 -29.75 -9.75 -19.41
C GLU A 144 -28.79 -9.60 -20.59
N ARG A 145 -27.49 -9.76 -20.36
CA ARG A 145 -26.51 -9.50 -21.42
C ARG A 145 -26.36 -10.64 -22.42
N HIS A 146 -26.87 -11.85 -22.17
CA HIS A 146 -26.61 -13.04 -23.01
C HIS A 146 -25.13 -13.18 -23.48
N ILE A 147 -24.16 -12.64 -22.73
CA ILE A 147 -22.74 -12.67 -23.12
C ILE A 147 -22.21 -14.03 -22.72
N ARG A 148 -22.22 -14.97 -23.67
CA ARG A 148 -21.43 -16.18 -23.63
C ARG A 148 -20.00 -15.78 -23.98
N TRP A 149 -19.11 -15.69 -22.99
CA TRP A 149 -17.68 -15.51 -23.23
C TRP A 149 -17.20 -16.69 -24.11
N GLY A 150 -16.94 -16.42 -25.39
CA GLY A 150 -16.36 -17.38 -26.34
C GLY A 150 -17.32 -18.31 -27.09
N GLY A 151 -18.60 -17.96 -27.32
CA GLY A 151 -19.51 -18.81 -28.10
C GLY A 151 -20.16 -18.10 -29.28
N ARG A 152 -20.13 -18.72 -30.48
CA ARG A 152 -20.90 -18.31 -31.66
C ARG A 152 -22.38 -18.07 -31.29
N PRO A 153 -23.04 -17.06 -31.89
CA PRO A 153 -24.45 -16.78 -31.62
C PRO A 153 -25.29 -18.03 -31.89
N ALA A 154 -26.18 -18.36 -30.96
CA ALA A 154 -27.13 -19.44 -31.18
C ALA A 154 -28.07 -19.02 -32.31
N THR A 155 -28.04 -19.75 -33.42
CA THR A 155 -29.03 -19.59 -34.49
C THR A 155 -30.40 -19.92 -33.89
N MET A 156 -31.26 -18.92 -33.77
CA MET A 156 -32.69 -19.15 -33.52
C MET A 156 -33.29 -19.68 -34.82
N THR A 157 -33.50 -20.99 -34.90
CA THR A 157 -34.42 -21.58 -35.88
C THR A 157 -35.85 -21.46 -35.37
N ALA A 158 -36.71 -20.90 -36.21
CA ALA A 158 -38.17 -20.86 -36.06
C ALA A 158 -38.78 -22.25 -36.28
#